data_AF-A0A433SK77-F1
#
_entry.id   AF-A0A433SK77-F1
#
_cell.length_a   1.000
_cell.length_b   1.000
_cell.length_c   1.000
_cell.angle_alpha   90.00
_cell.angle_beta   90.00
_cell.angle_gamma   90.00
#
_symmetry.space_group_name_H-M   'P 1'
#
loop_
_entity.id
_entity.type
_entity.pdbx_description
1 polymer ?
#
loop_
_entity_poly.entity_id
_entity_poly.type
_entity_poly.pdbx_seq_one_letter_code
_entity_poly.pdbx_strand_id
1 'polypeptide(L)'
;MLDTFSGIEVLVENTMAIARRCNVTFDLGKPSLPTVELPDGMTEREYFTQICYKGLDGRLAKILAIKPESEHETIVNTYKSRLQVEIDIICDMGFPGYFLIVEDFIRWSKENDIPVGPGRGSGAGSLVAYSLLITDIDPLPYGLLFERFLNPERVSMPDFDIDFCIQGRDKVIKYVEQKYGKESVAQIITYGTMAAKGVVRDVVRVLGQSYGFGDRIAKLIPETPGTTFRKILPREINGKSNKDFCEPLYDEIQSNEDVAEVIEKAQKLEGLPRSLGKHAAGIVISPTVISDYSPVYCEHKGGDIVTQFDKGDVEDVGLVKFDFLGLKNLTIIKNAIKSINAKKVAGSQDLDIADIPLNDAKTFKLLQAGNTTGIFQLESPGMRQIVKDLGTSNFEEIIALVALYRPGPMENIPTFVDRKHGRKRTTYLHPLLETVLQETYGIPVYQEQVMQMAQRLAGYTLGGADLLRRAMGKKKPEEMDVQRKIFKEGALLHNGIEAGLADEIFDQMEAFAGYGFNKSHAAAYALIAYQTAWLKAHYPDEYMAALMSGDMGNTDQLVKFMLDCKNMDIKVQAPDVNASVYDCIPNGAVYRVIDPSFGKKTEEDELQLIYEY
;
A
#
# COMPACT_ATOMS: atom_id res chain seq x y z
N MET A 1 47.67 8.72 18.58
CA MET A 1 47.91 9.55 17.39
C MET A 1 49.06 10.52 17.60
N LEU A 2 48.96 11.54 18.46
CA LEU A 2 50.08 12.46 18.73
C LEU A 2 51.32 11.74 19.26
N ASP A 3 51.17 10.86 20.25
CA ASP A 3 52.28 10.04 20.74
C ASP A 3 52.81 9.05 19.69
N THR A 4 51.91 8.53 18.85
CA THR A 4 52.23 7.58 17.78
C THR A 4 53.06 8.21 16.65
N PHE A 5 52.90 9.51 16.41
CA PHE A 5 53.57 10.28 15.36
C PHE A 5 54.47 11.39 15.93
N SER A 6 55.01 11.18 17.14
CA SER A 6 55.92 12.14 17.78
C SER A 6 57.19 12.37 16.93
N GLY A 7 57.56 13.63 16.70
CA GLY A 7 58.67 14.05 15.84
C GLY A 7 58.30 14.25 14.37
N ILE A 8 57.04 14.00 13.97
CA ILE A 8 56.51 14.28 12.63
C ILE A 8 55.09 14.88 12.74
N GLU A 9 54.97 15.95 13.53
CA GLU A 9 53.70 16.60 13.87
C GLU A 9 52.95 17.11 12.63
N VAL A 10 53.69 17.45 11.57
CA VAL A 10 53.15 17.91 10.28
C VAL A 10 52.14 16.93 9.66
N LEU A 11 52.25 15.61 9.92
CA LEU A 11 51.28 14.63 9.45
C LEU A 11 49.91 14.82 10.13
N VAL A 12 49.91 15.12 11.42
CA VAL A 12 48.68 15.39 12.18
C VAL A 12 48.11 16.76 11.81
N GLU A 13 48.96 17.78 11.68
CA GLU A 13 48.53 19.13 11.25
C GLU A 13 47.88 19.12 9.86
N ASN A 14 48.43 18.34 8.93
CA ASN A 14 47.88 18.20 7.58
C ASN A 14 46.46 17.60 7.58
N THR A 15 46.08 16.77 8.56
CA THR A 15 44.70 16.27 8.66
C THR A 15 43.71 17.41 8.88
N MET A 16 44.05 18.38 9.74
CA MET A 16 43.24 19.56 10.00
C MET A 16 43.25 20.52 8.81
N ALA A 17 44.38 20.65 8.11
CA ALA A 17 44.48 21.45 6.90
C ALA A 17 43.59 20.89 5.78
N ILE A 18 43.55 19.56 5.61
CA ILE A 18 42.66 18.88 4.67
C ILE A 18 41.20 19.08 5.09
N ALA A 19 40.86 18.84 6.36
CA ALA A 19 39.50 19.02 6.88
C ALA A 19 38.95 20.43 6.64
N ARG A 20 39.78 21.48 6.78
CA ARG A 20 39.40 22.87 6.50
C ARG A 20 39.16 23.16 5.01
N ARG A 21 39.83 22.43 4.10
CA ARG A 21 39.69 22.61 2.65
C ARG A 21 38.50 21.85 2.07
N CYS A 22 38.06 20.77 2.71
CA CYS A 22 36.93 19.95 2.28
C CYS A 22 35.60 20.60 2.68
N ASN A 23 35.03 21.43 1.80
CA ASN A 23 33.73 22.06 1.99
C ASN A 23 32.75 21.51 0.92
N VAL A 24 31.92 20.54 1.31
CA VAL A 24 30.89 19.93 0.45
C VAL A 24 29.52 20.34 0.98
N THR A 25 28.63 20.74 0.08
CA THR A 25 27.27 21.19 0.39
C THR A 25 26.24 20.34 -0.34
N PHE A 26 25.18 19.96 0.37
CA PHE A 26 24.05 19.23 -0.19
C PHE A 26 22.80 20.11 -0.11
N ASP A 27 22.07 20.24 -1.21
CA ASP A 27 20.75 20.88 -1.24
C ASP A 27 19.69 19.86 -0.82
N LEU A 28 19.48 19.72 0.49
CA LEU A 28 18.52 18.75 1.02
C LEU A 28 17.09 19.32 1.09
N GLY A 29 16.10 18.46 0.86
CA GLY A 29 14.67 18.75 1.03
C GLY A 29 14.02 19.56 -0.10
N LYS A 30 14.73 19.78 -1.21
CA LYS A 30 14.19 20.47 -2.41
C LYS A 30 13.90 19.45 -3.51
N PRO A 31 12.63 19.25 -3.89
CA PRO A 31 12.28 18.26 -4.89
C PRO A 31 12.70 18.69 -6.30
N SER A 32 13.19 17.73 -7.09
CA SER A 32 13.59 17.87 -8.48
C SER A 32 12.66 17.01 -9.35
N LEU A 33 11.70 17.65 -9.99
CA LEU A 33 10.75 16.97 -10.87
C LEU A 33 11.33 16.80 -12.28
N PRO A 34 11.03 15.68 -12.97
CA PRO A 34 11.31 15.55 -14.40
C PRO A 34 10.60 16.63 -15.21
N THR A 35 11.17 16.99 -16.36
CA THR A 35 10.49 17.87 -17.30
C THR A 35 9.39 17.12 -18.05
N VAL A 36 8.23 17.77 -18.21
CA VAL A 36 7.11 17.24 -18.99
C VAL A 36 7.06 17.96 -20.33
N GLU A 37 6.94 17.19 -21.41
CA GLU A 37 6.74 17.76 -22.75
C GLU A 37 5.34 18.38 -22.82
N LEU A 38 5.29 19.69 -23.07
CA LEU A 38 4.05 20.45 -23.22
C LEU A 38 3.76 20.72 -24.71
N PRO A 39 2.49 20.72 -25.14
CA PRO A 39 2.11 21.17 -26.47
C PRO A 39 2.57 22.62 -26.74
N ASP A 40 2.96 22.91 -27.98
CA ASP A 40 3.46 24.21 -28.40
C ASP A 40 2.50 25.35 -27.98
N GLY A 41 3.05 26.32 -27.22
CA GLY A 41 2.34 27.53 -26.83
C GLY A 41 1.40 27.41 -25.62
N MET A 42 1.34 26.25 -24.96
CA MET A 42 0.56 26.08 -23.72
C MET A 42 1.45 26.15 -22.48
N THR A 43 0.93 26.77 -21.42
CA THR A 43 1.52 26.66 -20.08
C THR A 43 1.16 25.31 -19.45
N GLU A 44 1.94 24.89 -18.44
CA GLU A 44 1.68 23.66 -17.69
C GLU A 44 0.29 23.67 -17.06
N ARG A 45 -0.14 24.81 -16.48
CA ARG A 45 -1.47 24.99 -15.89
C ARG A 45 -2.60 24.84 -16.90
N GLU A 46 -2.46 25.45 -18.08
CA GLU A 46 -3.47 25.36 -19.14
C GLU A 46 -3.62 23.94 -19.65
N TYR A 47 -2.51 23.28 -19.98
CA TYR A 47 -2.51 21.90 -20.44
C TYR A 47 -3.09 20.95 -19.39
N PHE A 48 -2.62 21.06 -18.14
CA PHE A 48 -3.10 20.26 -17.02
C PHE A 48 -4.62 20.43 -16.80
N THR A 49 -5.10 21.67 -16.81
CA THR A 49 -6.53 21.97 -16.66
C THR A 49 -7.35 21.33 -17.78
N GLN A 50 -6.90 21.46 -19.03
CA GLN A 50 -7.58 20.92 -20.19
C GLN A 50 -7.73 19.40 -20.12
N ILE A 51 -6.66 18.67 -19.78
CA ILE A 51 -6.72 17.21 -19.70
C ILE A 51 -7.58 16.73 -18.53
N CYS A 52 -7.58 17.45 -17.39
CA CYS A 52 -8.41 17.12 -16.24
C CYS A 52 -9.90 17.21 -16.60
N TYR A 53 -10.32 18.29 -17.26
CA TYR A 53 -11.71 18.45 -17.71
C TYR A 53 -12.10 17.40 -18.75
N LYS A 54 -11.24 17.13 -19.73
CA LYS A 54 -11.47 16.09 -20.74
C LYS A 54 -11.65 14.70 -20.10
N GLY A 55 -10.80 14.38 -19.12
CA GLY A 55 -10.88 13.13 -18.37
C GLY A 55 -12.17 13.03 -17.55
N LEU A 56 -12.54 14.11 -16.87
CA LEU A 56 -13.80 14.17 -16.11
C LEU A 56 -15.02 13.99 -17.01
N ASP A 57 -15.06 14.62 -18.19
CA ASP A 57 -16.18 14.47 -19.12
C ASP A 57 -16.39 13.00 -19.53
N GLY A 58 -15.31 12.24 -19.73
CA GLY A 58 -15.36 10.81 -19.99
C GLY A 58 -15.92 9.99 -18.82
N ARG A 59 -15.54 10.32 -17.58
CA ARG A 59 -16.09 9.69 -16.37
C ARG A 59 -17.56 10.05 -16.16
N LEU A 60 -17.92 11.32 -16.32
CA LEU A 60 -19.29 11.81 -16.20
C LEU A 60 -20.22 11.14 -17.21
N ALA A 61 -19.79 10.92 -18.46
CA ALA A 61 -20.61 10.22 -19.44
C ALA A 61 -21.07 8.84 -18.93
N LYS A 62 -20.18 8.07 -18.27
CA LYS A 62 -20.52 6.78 -17.66
C LYS A 62 -21.43 6.93 -16.44
N ILE A 63 -21.15 7.90 -15.57
CA ILE A 63 -21.95 8.16 -14.35
C ILE A 63 -23.39 8.59 -14.71
N LEU A 64 -23.53 9.51 -15.66
CA LEU A 64 -24.83 10.05 -16.07
C LEU A 64 -25.68 9.00 -16.79
N ALA A 65 -25.07 8.05 -17.49
CA ALA A 65 -25.79 6.97 -18.18
C ALA A 65 -26.62 6.07 -17.24
N ILE A 66 -26.25 5.98 -15.95
CA ILE A 66 -26.96 5.19 -14.93
C ILE A 66 -27.77 6.04 -13.95
N LYS A 67 -27.82 7.37 -14.15
CA LYS A 67 -28.51 8.31 -13.25
C LYS A 67 -29.72 8.97 -13.94
N PRO A 68 -30.78 9.32 -13.18
CA PRO A 68 -31.93 10.03 -13.73
C PRO A 68 -31.54 11.37 -14.33
N GLU A 69 -32.12 11.73 -15.49
CA GLU A 69 -31.84 12.99 -16.20
C GLU A 69 -32.08 14.24 -15.33
N SER A 70 -33.05 14.17 -14.42
CA SER A 70 -33.35 15.22 -13.45
C SER A 70 -32.19 15.55 -12.49
N GLU A 71 -31.24 14.63 -12.30
CA GLU A 71 -30.09 14.81 -11.41
C GLU A 71 -28.82 15.25 -12.17
N HIS A 72 -28.82 15.21 -13.51
CA HIS A 72 -27.62 15.40 -14.33
C HIS A 72 -26.95 16.74 -14.08
N GLU A 73 -27.71 17.83 -14.07
CA GLU A 73 -27.18 19.19 -13.87
C GLU A 73 -26.50 19.32 -12.49
N THR A 74 -27.15 18.83 -11.44
CA THR A 74 -26.62 18.86 -10.07
C THR A 74 -25.34 18.03 -9.95
N ILE A 75 -25.30 16.85 -10.58
CA ILE A 75 -24.12 15.99 -10.60
C ILE A 75 -22.98 16.71 -11.32
N VAL A 76 -23.19 17.19 -12.54
CA VAL A 76 -22.16 17.87 -13.33
C VAL A 76 -21.58 19.06 -12.58
N ASN A 77 -22.43 19.90 -11.98
CA ASN A 77 -21.99 21.07 -11.22
C ASN A 77 -21.17 20.68 -9.98
N THR A 78 -21.57 19.62 -9.26
CA THR A 78 -20.84 19.14 -8.08
C THR A 78 -19.43 18.68 -8.45
N TYR A 79 -19.29 17.89 -9.52
CA TYR A 79 -18.00 17.36 -9.95
C TYR A 79 -17.10 18.46 -10.51
N LYS A 80 -17.62 19.33 -11.38
CA LYS A 80 -16.84 20.43 -11.95
C LYS A 80 -16.37 21.42 -10.89
N SER A 81 -17.20 21.70 -9.88
CA SER A 81 -16.82 22.57 -8.76
C SER A 81 -15.68 21.97 -7.94
N ARG A 82 -15.78 20.68 -7.60
CA ARG A 82 -14.69 19.98 -6.89
C ARG A 82 -13.42 19.92 -7.73
N LEU A 83 -13.53 19.60 -9.02
CA LEU A 83 -12.39 19.49 -9.92
C LEU A 83 -11.61 20.81 -9.99
N GLN A 84 -12.32 21.94 -10.15
CA GLN A 84 -11.69 23.26 -10.24
C GLN A 84 -10.90 23.60 -8.97
N VAL A 85 -11.47 23.37 -7.79
CA VAL A 85 -10.79 23.60 -6.50
C VAL A 85 -9.52 22.76 -6.39
N GLU A 86 -9.57 21.48 -6.79
CA GLU A 86 -8.39 20.61 -6.77
C GLU A 86 -7.32 21.06 -7.77
N ILE A 87 -7.72 21.43 -9.00
CA ILE A 87 -6.81 21.95 -10.04
C ILE A 87 -6.07 23.19 -9.52
N ASP A 88 -6.80 24.14 -8.92
CA ASP A 88 -6.22 25.37 -8.41
C ASP A 88 -5.19 25.09 -7.31
N ILE A 89 -5.53 24.23 -6.34
CA ILE A 89 -4.60 23.85 -5.26
C ILE A 89 -3.35 23.16 -5.82
N ILE A 90 -3.50 22.21 -6.76
CA ILE A 90 -2.37 21.49 -7.36
C ILE A 90 -1.43 22.45 -8.11
N CYS A 91 -2.01 23.38 -8.88
CA CYS A 91 -1.26 24.36 -9.64
C CYS A 91 -0.53 25.36 -8.74
N ASP A 92 -1.22 25.87 -7.71
CA ASP A 92 -0.65 26.85 -6.79
C ASP A 92 0.47 26.25 -5.92
N MET A 93 0.43 24.93 -5.67
CA MET A 93 1.49 24.18 -4.98
C MET A 93 2.65 23.75 -5.90
N GLY A 94 2.53 23.91 -7.22
CA GLY A 94 3.59 23.55 -8.18
C GLY A 94 3.73 22.06 -8.45
N PHE A 95 2.64 21.29 -8.33
CA PHE A 95 2.61 19.86 -8.64
C PHE A 95 1.90 19.41 -9.94
N PRO A 96 1.50 20.26 -10.92
CA PRO A 96 0.90 19.74 -12.16
C PRO A 96 1.80 18.73 -12.89
N GLY A 97 3.09 19.01 -13.05
CA GLY A 97 4.04 18.12 -13.72
C GLY A 97 4.13 16.73 -13.10
N TYR A 98 4.06 16.65 -11.77
CA TYR A 98 4.01 15.37 -11.06
C TYR A 98 2.79 14.54 -11.47
N PHE A 99 1.60 15.15 -11.51
CA PHE A 99 0.39 14.45 -11.95
C PHE A 99 0.45 14.07 -13.43
N LEU A 100 1.04 14.91 -14.28
CA LEU A 100 1.22 14.61 -15.70
C LEU A 100 2.13 13.41 -15.93
N ILE A 101 3.22 13.29 -15.16
CA ILE A 101 4.11 12.12 -15.20
C ILE A 101 3.35 10.85 -14.78
N VAL A 102 2.60 10.92 -13.68
CA VAL A 102 1.85 9.78 -13.16
C VAL A 102 0.73 9.34 -14.11
N GLU A 103 -0.03 10.30 -14.63
CA GLU A 103 -1.07 10.07 -15.63
C GLU A 103 -0.51 9.37 -16.86
N ASP A 104 0.66 9.80 -17.34
CA ASP A 104 1.21 9.31 -18.59
C ASP A 104 1.55 7.82 -18.57
N PHE A 105 2.32 7.35 -17.58
CA PHE A 105 2.68 5.93 -17.52
C PHE A 105 1.49 5.05 -17.11
N ILE A 106 0.49 5.58 -16.38
CA ILE A 106 -0.75 4.85 -16.07
C ILE A 106 -1.61 4.71 -17.33
N ARG A 107 -1.81 5.78 -18.09
CA ARG A 107 -2.54 5.75 -19.37
C ARG A 107 -1.86 4.78 -20.33
N TRP A 108 -0.55 4.90 -20.51
CA TRP A 108 0.24 3.97 -21.34
C TRP A 108 0.06 2.52 -20.89
N SER A 109 0.07 2.27 -19.57
CA SER A 109 -0.14 0.92 -19.03
C SER A 109 -1.52 0.38 -19.42
N LYS A 110 -2.59 1.16 -19.22
CA LYS A 110 -3.95 0.76 -19.58
C LYS A 110 -4.10 0.51 -21.09
N GLU A 111 -3.53 1.38 -21.93
CA GLU A 111 -3.53 1.23 -23.41
C GLU A 111 -2.74 0.01 -23.91
N ASN A 112 -1.74 -0.44 -23.14
CA ASN A 112 -0.91 -1.60 -23.47
C ASN A 112 -1.32 -2.87 -22.71
N ASP A 113 -2.59 -2.94 -22.28
CA ASP A 113 -3.17 -4.10 -21.59
C ASP A 113 -2.38 -4.47 -20.32
N ILE A 114 -1.92 -3.48 -19.56
CA ILE A 114 -1.30 -3.65 -18.24
C ILE A 114 -2.28 -3.13 -17.19
N PRO A 115 -2.96 -4.02 -16.44
CA PRO A 115 -3.85 -3.64 -15.37
C PRO A 115 -3.14 -2.79 -14.32
N VAL A 116 -3.80 -1.69 -13.96
CA VAL A 116 -3.43 -0.79 -12.87
C VAL A 116 -4.52 -0.89 -11.81
N GLY A 117 -4.11 -0.89 -10.54
CA GLY A 117 -5.04 -0.91 -9.42
C GLY A 117 -5.82 0.39 -9.32
N PRO A 118 -6.97 0.38 -8.63
CA PRO A 118 -7.87 1.53 -8.57
C PRO A 118 -7.37 2.70 -7.71
N GLY A 119 -6.20 2.55 -7.09
CA GLY A 119 -5.55 3.52 -6.22
C GLY A 119 -5.01 2.89 -4.95
N ARG A 120 -4.00 3.53 -4.34
CA ARG A 120 -3.46 3.17 -3.02
C ARG A 120 -3.15 4.45 -2.24
N GLY A 121 -3.14 4.35 -0.91
CA GLY A 121 -2.97 5.50 -0.03
C GLY A 121 -4.11 6.53 -0.16
N SER A 122 -3.77 7.80 0.05
CA SER A 122 -4.73 8.90 -0.01
C SER A 122 -5.06 9.38 -1.43
N GLY A 123 -4.30 8.95 -2.45
CA GLY A 123 -4.49 9.41 -3.84
C GLY A 123 -5.90 9.21 -4.38
N ALA A 124 -6.60 8.16 -3.92
CA ALA A 124 -8.01 7.89 -4.24
C ALA A 124 -9.00 8.97 -3.77
N GLY A 125 -8.60 9.91 -2.90
CA GLY A 125 -9.42 11.05 -2.49
C GLY A 125 -9.44 12.24 -3.46
N SER A 126 -8.61 12.21 -4.51
CA SER A 126 -8.55 13.28 -5.52
C SER A 126 -9.45 12.98 -6.72
N LEU A 127 -10.36 13.91 -7.02
CA LEU A 127 -11.15 13.90 -8.23
C LEU A 127 -10.29 14.17 -9.47
N VAL A 128 -9.23 14.96 -9.35
CA VAL A 128 -8.22 15.13 -10.41
C VAL A 128 -7.56 13.79 -10.74
N ALA A 129 -7.11 13.02 -9.74
CA ALA A 129 -6.53 11.69 -9.97
C ALA A 129 -7.53 10.74 -10.65
N TYR A 130 -8.80 10.76 -10.25
CA TYR A 130 -9.85 9.96 -10.88
C TYR A 130 -10.12 10.36 -12.34
N SER A 131 -10.10 11.66 -12.61
CA SER A 131 -10.31 12.24 -13.95
C SER A 131 -9.16 11.87 -14.90
N LEU A 132 -7.93 11.88 -14.39
CA LEU A 132 -6.71 11.50 -15.11
C LEU A 132 -6.49 9.98 -15.20
N LEU A 133 -7.48 9.15 -14.82
CA LEU A 133 -7.36 7.69 -14.79
C LEU A 133 -6.27 7.14 -13.85
N ILE A 134 -5.66 7.99 -13.03
CA ILE A 134 -4.67 7.60 -12.00
C ILE A 134 -5.33 6.69 -10.96
N THR A 135 -6.58 7.00 -10.62
CA THR A 135 -7.43 6.19 -9.75
C THR A 135 -8.70 5.79 -10.49
N ASP A 136 -9.31 4.68 -10.07
CA ASP A 136 -10.54 4.14 -10.69
C ASP A 136 -11.73 4.11 -9.74
N ILE A 137 -11.56 4.55 -8.49
CA ILE A 137 -12.66 4.75 -7.56
C ILE A 137 -13.14 6.19 -7.57
N ASP A 138 -14.45 6.37 -7.71
CA ASP A 138 -15.10 7.68 -7.64
C ASP A 138 -15.08 8.21 -6.19
N PRO A 139 -14.41 9.35 -5.91
CA PRO A 139 -14.24 9.83 -4.55
C PRO A 139 -15.52 10.39 -3.92
N LEU A 140 -16.46 10.91 -4.71
CA LEU A 140 -17.59 11.69 -4.18
C LEU A 140 -18.66 10.83 -3.48
N PRO A 141 -19.15 9.70 -4.06
CA PRO A 141 -20.15 8.85 -3.40
C PRO A 141 -19.69 8.30 -2.06
N TYR A 142 -18.39 8.05 -1.90
CA TYR A 142 -17.81 7.47 -0.70
C TYR A 142 -17.20 8.51 0.24
N GLY A 143 -17.38 9.82 -0.02
CA GLY A 143 -16.88 10.89 0.84
C GLY A 143 -15.37 10.87 1.04
N LEU A 144 -14.61 10.51 0.01
CA LEU A 144 -13.15 10.52 0.03
C LEU A 144 -12.64 11.97 -0.08
N LEU A 145 -11.65 12.34 0.74
CA LEU A 145 -11.24 13.74 0.91
C LEU A 145 -9.92 14.03 0.19
N PHE A 146 -9.90 15.07 -0.62
CA PHE A 146 -8.71 15.57 -1.31
C PHE A 146 -7.71 16.17 -0.33
N GLU A 147 -8.19 16.87 0.69
CA GLU A 147 -7.37 17.53 1.69
C GLU A 147 -6.59 16.53 2.56
N ARG A 148 -7.04 15.27 2.59
CA ARG A 148 -6.30 14.17 3.20
C ARG A 148 -5.16 13.67 2.31
N PHE A 149 -5.24 13.88 1.00
CA PHE A 149 -4.18 13.62 0.03
C PHE A 149 -3.20 14.80 -0.05
N LEU A 150 -3.70 15.97 -0.42
CA LEU A 150 -2.93 17.19 -0.59
C LEU A 150 -3.57 18.30 0.26
N ASN A 151 -2.87 18.70 1.32
CA ASN A 151 -3.38 19.69 2.26
C ASN A 151 -2.92 21.09 1.83
N PRO A 152 -3.84 22.02 1.49
CA PRO A 152 -3.46 23.37 1.04
C PRO A 152 -2.74 24.19 2.12
N GLU A 153 -2.94 23.86 3.41
CA GLU A 153 -2.27 24.54 4.52
C GLU A 153 -0.86 23.99 4.79
N ARG A 154 -0.41 22.98 4.04
CA ARG A 154 0.92 22.38 4.16
C ARG A 154 1.47 21.93 2.82
N VAL A 155 2.48 22.64 2.33
CA VAL A 155 3.24 22.20 1.15
C VAL A 155 4.07 20.96 1.51
N SER A 156 3.61 19.80 1.05
CA SER A 156 4.36 18.56 1.05
C SER A 156 4.12 17.81 -0.25
N MET A 157 5.14 17.11 -0.73
CA MET A 157 5.04 16.36 -1.99
C MET A 157 3.91 15.32 -1.90
N PRO A 158 3.03 15.26 -2.92
CA PRO A 158 2.10 14.16 -3.07
C PRO A 158 2.83 12.84 -3.36
N ASP A 159 2.36 11.74 -2.80
CA ASP A 159 2.91 10.40 -3.02
C ASP A 159 1.81 9.49 -3.56
N PHE A 160 1.98 9.02 -4.80
CA PHE A 160 1.09 8.04 -5.43
C PHE A 160 1.76 6.68 -5.37
N ASP A 161 1.22 5.85 -4.49
CA ASP A 161 1.46 4.42 -4.52
C ASP A 161 0.62 3.79 -5.64
N ILE A 162 1.24 3.06 -6.58
CA ILE A 162 0.56 2.53 -7.75
C ILE A 162 0.75 1.03 -7.84
N ASP A 163 -0.37 0.31 -7.85
CA ASP A 163 -0.39 -1.14 -7.98
C ASP A 163 -0.46 -1.50 -9.48
N PHE A 164 0.52 -2.25 -9.97
CA PHE A 164 0.53 -2.86 -11.31
C PHE A 164 0.37 -4.36 -11.21
N CYS A 165 -0.11 -5.00 -12.27
CA CYS A 165 -0.01 -6.46 -12.34
C CYS A 165 1.47 -6.89 -12.35
N ILE A 166 1.80 -7.99 -11.67
CA ILE A 166 3.20 -8.46 -11.52
C ILE A 166 3.87 -8.68 -12.88
N GLN A 167 3.13 -9.20 -13.86
CA GLN A 167 3.65 -9.51 -15.20
C GLN A 167 3.87 -8.26 -16.07
N GLY A 168 3.20 -7.15 -15.76
CA GLY A 168 3.25 -5.92 -16.54
C GLY A 168 4.20 -4.88 -15.97
N ARG A 169 4.46 -4.91 -14.65
CA ARG A 169 5.32 -3.95 -13.93
C ARG A 169 6.61 -3.63 -14.67
N ASP A 170 7.42 -4.63 -15.02
CA ASP A 170 8.73 -4.41 -15.64
C ASP A 170 8.62 -3.78 -17.04
N LYS A 171 7.50 -3.94 -17.74
CA LYS A 171 7.24 -3.25 -19.02
C LYS A 171 6.99 -1.76 -18.80
N VAL A 172 6.30 -1.40 -17.72
CA VAL A 172 6.08 0.00 -17.33
C VAL A 172 7.40 0.66 -16.96
N ILE A 173 8.25 -0.03 -16.21
CA ILE A 173 9.61 0.46 -15.89
C ILE A 173 10.40 0.76 -17.18
N LYS A 174 10.41 -0.19 -18.12
CA LYS A 174 11.07 0.00 -19.43
C LYS A 174 10.49 1.15 -20.23
N TYR A 175 9.17 1.36 -20.18
CA TYR A 175 8.54 2.51 -20.83
C TYR A 175 9.04 3.83 -20.22
N VAL A 176 9.08 3.92 -18.89
CA VAL A 176 9.58 5.09 -18.17
C VAL A 176 11.06 5.33 -18.51
N GLU A 177 11.89 4.29 -18.54
CA GLU A 177 13.30 4.39 -18.97
C GLU A 177 13.45 4.89 -20.42
N GLN A 178 12.60 4.42 -21.33
CA GLN A 178 12.62 4.86 -22.73
C GLN A 178 12.18 6.31 -22.89
N LYS A 179 11.21 6.76 -22.08
CA LYS A 179 10.64 8.10 -22.16
C LYS A 179 11.50 9.17 -21.50
N TYR A 180 11.96 8.93 -20.28
CA TYR A 180 12.71 9.90 -19.50
C TYR A 180 14.23 9.75 -19.62
N GLY A 181 14.69 8.64 -20.23
CA GLY A 181 16.11 8.33 -20.40
C GLY A 181 16.57 7.29 -19.38
N LYS A 182 17.30 6.28 -19.87
CA LYS A 182 17.76 5.14 -19.05
C LYS A 182 18.65 5.56 -17.87
N GLU A 183 19.44 6.62 -18.04
CA GLU A 183 20.34 7.13 -16.99
C GLU A 183 19.64 8.05 -15.99
N SER A 184 18.40 8.45 -16.28
CA SER A 184 17.55 9.33 -15.47
C SER A 184 16.52 8.56 -14.64
N VAL A 185 16.53 7.22 -14.75
CA VAL A 185 15.59 6.33 -14.05
C VAL A 185 16.41 5.28 -13.30
N ALA A 186 16.13 5.12 -12.01
CA ALA A 186 16.79 4.11 -11.19
C ALA A 186 15.82 3.48 -10.19
N GLN A 187 16.09 2.23 -9.81
CA GLN A 187 15.47 1.62 -8.64
C GLN A 187 16.16 2.11 -7.35
N ILE A 188 15.46 2.04 -6.23
CA ILE A 188 16.04 2.42 -4.93
C ILE A 188 16.70 1.21 -4.27
N ILE A 189 17.89 1.36 -3.68
CA ILE A 189 18.53 0.27 -2.93
C ILE A 189 17.81 0.00 -1.61
N THR A 190 17.86 -1.25 -1.18
CA THR A 190 17.50 -1.63 0.18
C THR A 190 18.69 -2.26 0.87
N TYR A 191 18.94 -1.84 2.10
CA TYR A 191 19.95 -2.42 2.97
C TYR A 191 19.29 -3.46 3.87
N GLY A 192 19.54 -4.74 3.59
CA GLY A 192 19.14 -5.83 4.48
C GLY A 192 20.02 -5.79 5.73
N THR A 193 19.43 -5.53 6.90
CA THR A 193 20.16 -5.48 8.17
C THR A 193 20.08 -6.80 8.93
N MET A 194 20.99 -7.00 9.87
CA MET A 194 21.00 -8.17 10.74
C MET A 194 19.88 -8.08 11.80
N ALA A 195 18.72 -8.68 11.50
CA ALA A 195 17.59 -8.77 12.43
C ALA A 195 17.87 -9.74 13.59
N ALA A 196 17.26 -9.51 14.76
CA ALA A 196 17.50 -10.24 16.02
C ALA A 196 17.56 -11.78 15.87
N LYS A 197 16.57 -12.42 15.25
CA LYS A 197 16.57 -13.87 15.01
C LYS A 197 17.68 -14.32 14.05
N GLY A 198 17.90 -13.55 12.99
CA GLY A 198 18.90 -13.86 11.97
C GLY A 198 20.31 -13.78 12.53
N VAL A 199 20.61 -12.73 13.30
CA VAL A 199 21.94 -12.52 13.88
C VAL A 199 22.31 -13.57 14.92
N VAL A 200 21.34 -14.08 15.70
CA VAL A 200 21.59 -15.22 16.60
C VAL A 200 22.03 -16.45 15.82
N ARG A 201 21.30 -16.80 14.76
CA ARG A 201 21.64 -17.95 13.91
C ARG A 201 23.02 -17.79 13.26
N ASP A 202 23.39 -16.58 12.86
CA ASP A 202 24.71 -16.31 12.30
C ASP A 202 25.83 -16.46 13.33
N VAL A 203 25.67 -15.87 14.53
CA VAL A 203 26.66 -15.97 15.61
C VAL A 203 26.86 -17.43 16.03
N VAL A 204 25.76 -18.17 16.23
CA VAL A 204 25.79 -19.60 16.55
C VAL A 204 26.58 -20.39 15.51
N ARG A 205 26.34 -20.14 14.21
CA ARG A 205 27.07 -20.80 13.13
C ARG A 205 28.56 -20.48 13.16
N VAL A 206 28.92 -19.23 13.43
CA VAL A 206 30.34 -18.81 13.50
C VAL A 206 31.04 -19.41 14.72
N LEU A 207 30.35 -19.58 15.84
CA LEU A 207 30.86 -20.25 17.05
C LEU A 207 30.92 -21.78 16.90
N GLY A 208 30.53 -22.35 15.76
CA GLY A 208 30.58 -23.79 15.51
C GLY A 208 29.50 -24.59 16.24
N GLN A 209 28.45 -23.92 16.72
CA GLN A 209 27.35 -24.53 17.46
C GLN A 209 26.29 -25.12 16.51
N SER A 210 25.50 -26.09 16.99
CA SER A 210 24.53 -26.80 16.15
C SER A 210 23.35 -25.92 15.67
N TYR A 211 22.78 -26.24 14.50
CA TYR A 211 21.59 -25.55 13.99
C TYR A 211 20.40 -25.62 14.97
N GLY A 212 20.18 -26.78 15.60
CA GLY A 212 19.08 -26.97 16.56
C GLY A 212 19.22 -26.08 17.79
N PHE A 213 20.45 -25.84 18.26
CA PHE A 213 20.74 -24.90 19.34
C PHE A 213 20.37 -23.46 18.93
N GLY A 214 20.81 -23.02 17.75
CA GLY A 214 20.48 -21.68 17.26
C GLY A 214 19.00 -21.46 16.98
N ASP A 215 18.30 -22.47 16.43
CA ASP A 215 16.86 -22.37 16.16
C ASP A 215 16.03 -22.33 17.46
N ARG A 216 16.45 -23.06 18.51
CA ARG A 216 15.82 -22.99 19.83
C ARG A 216 15.86 -21.58 20.39
N ILE A 217 17.03 -20.94 20.39
CA ILE A 217 17.20 -19.57 20.90
C ILE A 217 16.43 -18.58 20.03
N ALA A 218 16.51 -18.70 18.71
CA ALA A 218 15.81 -17.80 17.78
C ALA A 218 14.28 -17.87 17.92
N LYS A 219 13.72 -19.01 18.33
CA LYS A 219 12.28 -19.17 18.60
C LYS A 219 11.81 -18.48 19.89
N LEU A 220 12.71 -18.25 20.85
CA LEU A 220 12.39 -17.49 22.07
C LEU A 220 12.18 -16.00 21.77
N ILE A 221 12.81 -15.48 20.71
CA ILE A 221 12.66 -14.08 20.31
C ILE A 221 11.24 -13.86 19.73
N PRO A 222 10.49 -12.84 20.23
CA PRO A 222 9.17 -12.51 19.70
C PRO A 222 9.17 -12.21 18.19
N GLU A 223 8.07 -12.54 17.52
CA GLU A 223 7.87 -12.28 16.08
C GLU A 223 7.26 -10.91 15.78
N THR A 224 7.13 -10.07 16.79
CA THR A 224 6.56 -8.74 16.65
C THR A 224 7.43 -7.88 15.73
N PRO A 225 6.87 -7.19 14.72
CA PRO A 225 7.63 -6.31 13.84
C PRO A 225 8.42 -5.26 14.61
N GLY A 226 9.68 -5.05 14.22
CA GLY A 226 10.57 -4.09 14.89
C GLY A 226 11.08 -4.54 16.27
N THR A 227 11.03 -5.84 16.57
CA THR A 227 11.68 -6.44 17.74
C THR A 227 13.20 -6.23 17.66
N THR A 228 13.79 -5.73 18.74
CA THR A 228 15.24 -5.57 18.89
C THR A 228 15.68 -6.03 20.27
N PHE A 229 16.94 -6.43 20.43
CA PHE A 229 17.47 -6.82 21.74
C PHE A 229 17.31 -5.73 22.80
N ARG A 230 17.43 -4.46 22.39
CA ARG A 230 17.20 -3.30 23.27
C ARG A 230 15.79 -3.27 23.87
N LYS A 231 14.77 -3.77 23.18
CA LYS A 231 13.37 -3.78 23.64
C LYS A 231 13.06 -5.00 24.52
N ILE A 232 13.60 -6.16 24.15
CA ILE A 232 13.20 -7.44 24.76
C ILE A 232 14.06 -7.88 25.95
N LEU A 233 15.28 -7.33 26.07
CA LEU A 233 16.14 -7.59 27.22
C LEU A 233 15.93 -6.52 28.31
N PRO A 234 16.13 -6.86 29.60
CA PRO A 234 15.94 -5.91 30.66
C PRO A 234 17.06 -4.88 30.64
N ARG A 235 16.70 -3.62 30.85
CA ARG A 235 17.63 -2.56 31.22
C ARG A 235 17.14 -1.95 32.53
N GLU A 236 18.04 -1.69 33.45
CA GLU A 236 17.75 -0.80 34.57
C GLU A 236 17.51 0.62 34.02
N ILE A 237 16.25 0.95 33.73
CA ILE A 237 15.83 2.32 33.43
C ILE A 237 14.62 2.62 34.32
N ASN A 238 14.87 3.29 35.45
CA ASN A 238 13.85 3.92 36.29
C ASN A 238 12.67 3.02 36.74
N GLY A 239 12.94 1.76 37.11
CA GLY A 239 11.97 0.91 37.83
C GLY A 239 10.69 0.52 37.06
N LYS A 240 10.66 0.70 35.74
CA LYS A 240 9.57 0.21 34.87
C LYS A 240 10.07 -0.95 34.03
N SER A 241 9.40 -2.10 34.10
CA SER A 241 9.68 -3.21 33.18
C SER A 241 9.44 -2.77 31.74
N ASN A 242 10.30 -3.19 30.82
CA ASN A 242 10.06 -3.00 29.40
C ASN A 242 8.74 -3.70 29.03
N LYS A 243 7.83 -2.99 28.37
CA LYS A 243 6.52 -3.53 27.95
C LYS A 243 6.65 -4.78 27.07
N ASP A 244 7.78 -4.89 26.35
CA ASP A 244 8.09 -5.96 25.41
C ASP A 244 9.13 -6.96 25.98
N PHE A 245 9.37 -6.95 27.29
CA PHE A 245 10.33 -7.84 27.95
C PHE A 245 10.03 -9.32 27.65
N CYS A 246 11.06 -10.05 27.23
CA CYS A 246 10.98 -11.47 26.91
C CYS A 246 11.62 -12.30 28.02
N GLU A 247 10.81 -12.69 29.00
CA GLU A 247 11.21 -13.50 30.15
C GLU A 247 11.86 -14.85 29.73
N PRO A 248 11.31 -15.63 28.78
CA PRO A 248 11.91 -16.93 28.41
C PRO A 248 13.33 -16.82 27.83
N LEU A 249 13.59 -15.77 27.04
CA LEU A 249 14.94 -15.54 26.50
C LEU A 249 15.90 -15.10 27.60
N TYR A 250 15.44 -14.26 28.53
CA TYR A 250 16.24 -13.79 29.65
C TYR A 250 16.65 -14.92 30.59
N ASP A 251 15.73 -15.82 30.93
CA ASP A 251 16.01 -16.97 31.78
C ASP A 251 17.03 -17.92 31.14
N GLU A 252 16.95 -18.14 29.82
CA GLU A 252 17.94 -18.94 29.09
C GLU A 252 19.32 -18.26 29.09
N ILE A 253 19.39 -16.92 28.98
CA ILE A 253 20.64 -16.16 29.09
C ILE A 253 21.26 -16.30 30.49
N GLN A 254 20.45 -16.27 31.55
CA GLN A 254 20.95 -16.39 32.92
C GLN A 254 21.40 -17.82 33.26
N SER A 255 20.76 -18.82 32.67
CA SER A 255 20.99 -20.24 32.99
C SER A 255 22.07 -20.90 32.11
N ASN A 256 22.42 -20.30 30.97
CA ASN A 256 23.33 -20.91 30.01
C ASN A 256 24.39 -19.91 29.50
N GLU A 257 25.66 -20.15 29.86
CA GLU A 257 26.80 -19.31 29.47
C GLU A 257 27.00 -19.23 27.94
N ASP A 258 26.79 -20.33 27.21
CA ASP A 258 26.91 -20.34 25.74
C ASP A 258 25.85 -19.43 25.11
N VAL A 259 24.64 -19.40 25.68
CA VAL A 259 23.56 -18.52 25.22
C VAL A 259 23.87 -17.06 25.55
N ALA A 260 24.40 -16.79 26.75
CA ALA A 260 24.83 -15.46 27.13
C ALA A 260 25.90 -14.90 26.16
N GLU A 261 26.91 -15.70 25.83
CA GLU A 261 27.95 -15.32 24.88
C GLU A 261 27.37 -15.03 23.48
N VAL A 262 26.48 -15.90 22.98
CA VAL A 262 25.81 -15.72 21.68
C VAL A 262 25.04 -14.39 21.66
N ILE A 263 24.24 -14.12 22.68
CA ILE A 263 23.38 -12.94 22.74
C ILE A 263 24.20 -11.66 22.92
N GLU A 264 25.29 -11.68 23.68
CA GLU A 264 26.19 -10.53 23.84
C GLU A 264 26.81 -10.12 22.50
N LYS A 265 27.32 -11.10 21.73
CA LYS A 265 27.88 -10.83 20.40
C LYS A 265 26.78 -10.42 19.41
N ALA A 266 25.62 -11.07 19.46
CA ALA A 266 24.50 -10.74 18.60
C ALA A 266 24.01 -9.29 18.79
N GLN A 267 23.99 -8.79 20.02
CA GLN A 267 23.64 -7.39 20.32
C GLN A 267 24.58 -6.38 19.66
N LYS A 268 25.87 -6.69 19.54
CA LYS A 268 26.87 -5.81 18.90
C LYS A 268 26.74 -5.79 17.38
N LEU A 269 26.13 -6.82 16.79
CA LEU A 269 25.96 -7.00 15.36
C LEU A 269 24.55 -6.65 14.85
N GLU A 270 23.56 -6.60 15.75
CA GLU A 270 22.18 -6.24 15.43
C GLU A 270 22.12 -4.88 14.72
N GLY A 271 21.39 -4.82 13.61
CA GLY A 271 21.19 -3.59 12.84
C GLY A 271 22.31 -3.26 11.85
N LEU A 272 23.43 -3.99 11.85
CA LEU A 272 24.47 -3.78 10.82
C LEU A 272 23.94 -4.18 9.42
N PRO A 273 24.31 -3.43 8.36
CA PRO A 273 24.02 -3.82 6.98
C PRO A 273 24.72 -5.14 6.64
N ARG A 274 23.97 -6.06 6.02
CA ARG A 274 24.43 -7.40 5.66
C ARG A 274 24.41 -7.65 4.16
N SER A 275 23.38 -7.17 3.48
CA SER A 275 23.14 -7.47 2.08
C SER A 275 22.54 -6.27 1.38
N LEU A 276 22.84 -6.16 0.09
CA LEU A 276 22.19 -5.21 -0.80
C LEU A 276 21.01 -5.90 -1.47
N GLY A 277 19.88 -5.21 -1.54
CA GLY A 277 18.71 -5.60 -2.30
C GLY A 277 18.18 -4.41 -3.10
N LYS A 278 17.15 -4.64 -3.90
CA LYS A 278 16.42 -3.59 -4.64
C LYS A 278 15.06 -3.39 -3.98
N HIS A 279 14.61 -2.15 -3.87
CA HIS A 279 13.29 -1.84 -3.35
C HIS A 279 12.25 -2.48 -4.26
N ALA A 280 11.35 -3.28 -3.68
CA ALA A 280 10.39 -4.06 -4.45
C ALA A 280 9.43 -3.20 -5.29
N ALA A 281 9.31 -1.92 -4.97
CA ALA A 281 8.42 -0.98 -5.66
C ALA A 281 9.09 0.33 -6.12
N GLY A 282 10.22 0.71 -5.53
CA GLY A 282 10.62 2.11 -5.47
C GLY A 282 11.48 2.47 -6.67
N ILE A 283 11.00 3.42 -7.45
CA ILE A 283 11.66 3.94 -8.64
C ILE A 283 11.80 5.45 -8.47
N VAL A 284 12.93 6.00 -8.91
CA VAL A 284 13.15 7.44 -8.98
C VAL A 284 13.28 7.85 -10.43
N ILE A 285 12.76 9.04 -10.75
CA ILE A 285 12.90 9.67 -12.06
C ILE A 285 13.49 11.06 -11.83
N SER A 286 14.69 11.30 -12.35
CA SER A 286 15.39 12.58 -12.25
C SER A 286 15.24 13.41 -13.52
N PRO A 287 15.36 14.75 -13.44
CA PRO A 287 15.39 15.61 -14.63
C PRO A 287 16.69 15.48 -15.45
N THR A 288 17.78 15.02 -14.82
CA THR A 288 19.09 14.76 -15.46
C THR A 288 19.55 13.33 -15.15
N VAL A 289 20.84 13.02 -15.18
CA VAL A 289 21.35 11.68 -14.82
C VAL A 289 21.27 11.45 -13.31
N ILE A 290 20.97 10.22 -12.89
CA ILE A 290 20.84 9.88 -11.45
C ILE A 290 22.12 10.18 -10.66
N SER A 291 23.29 10.07 -11.31
CA SER A 291 24.59 10.35 -10.70
C SER A 291 24.80 11.81 -10.29
N ASP A 292 23.99 12.75 -10.78
CA ASP A 292 24.01 14.14 -10.31
C ASP A 292 23.46 14.27 -8.87
N TYR A 293 22.64 13.30 -8.44
CA TYR A 293 21.95 13.31 -7.15
C TYR A 293 22.44 12.22 -6.19
N SER A 294 22.66 11.00 -6.70
CA SER A 294 23.05 9.85 -5.89
C SER A 294 24.11 9.01 -6.61
N PRO A 295 25.13 8.50 -5.90
CA PRO A 295 25.98 7.45 -6.45
C PRO A 295 25.13 6.25 -6.89
N VAL A 296 25.55 5.60 -7.97
CA VAL A 296 24.81 4.45 -8.52
C VAL A 296 25.50 3.13 -8.17
N TYR A 297 24.70 2.10 -7.99
CA TYR A 297 25.09 0.71 -7.89
C TYR A 297 24.54 -0.02 -9.12
N CYS A 298 25.38 -0.85 -9.75
CA CYS A 298 24.99 -1.69 -10.87
C CYS A 298 25.22 -3.16 -10.49
N GLU A 299 24.23 -4.01 -10.76
CA GLU A 299 24.37 -5.44 -10.53
C GLU A 299 25.43 -6.04 -11.47
N HIS A 300 26.16 -7.06 -10.96
CA HIS A 300 27.35 -7.65 -11.60
C HIS A 300 27.13 -8.24 -13.01
N LYS A 301 25.87 -8.42 -13.43
CA LYS A 301 25.49 -8.97 -14.75
C LYS A 301 24.93 -7.92 -15.73
N GLY A 302 25.20 -6.63 -15.51
CA GLY A 302 24.72 -5.56 -16.41
C GLY A 302 23.23 -5.24 -16.23
N GLY A 303 22.75 -5.30 -14.99
CA GLY A 303 21.35 -5.10 -14.62
C GLY A 303 20.94 -3.63 -14.48
N ASP A 304 19.75 -3.43 -13.90
CA ASP A 304 19.13 -2.12 -13.66
C ASP A 304 20.04 -1.19 -12.83
N ILE A 305 19.92 0.12 -13.07
CA ILE A 305 20.58 1.14 -12.26
C ILE A 305 19.86 1.22 -10.92
N VAL A 306 20.63 1.20 -9.82
CA VAL A 306 20.11 1.33 -8.46
C VAL A 306 20.79 2.50 -7.77
N THR A 307 20.05 3.36 -7.05
CA THR A 307 20.64 4.42 -6.21
C THR A 307 21.42 3.80 -5.05
N GLN A 308 22.50 4.42 -4.56
CA GLN A 308 23.13 3.97 -3.30
C GLN A 308 22.46 4.57 -2.07
N PHE A 309 21.69 5.64 -2.25
CA PHE A 309 20.84 6.19 -1.19
C PHE A 309 19.59 5.34 -1.03
N ASP A 310 19.25 5.05 0.23
CA ASP A 310 18.01 4.35 0.56
C ASP A 310 16.79 5.27 0.38
N LYS A 311 15.59 4.75 0.69
CA LYS A 311 14.33 5.49 0.50
C LYS A 311 14.36 6.90 1.11
N GLY A 312 14.87 7.07 2.33
CA GLY A 312 14.85 8.38 2.99
C GLY A 312 15.86 9.32 2.35
N ASP A 313 17.07 8.81 2.14
CA ASP A 313 18.16 9.61 1.60
C ASP A 313 17.89 10.07 0.15
N VAL A 314 17.21 9.28 -0.69
CA VAL A 314 16.85 9.72 -2.05
C VAL A 314 15.84 10.86 -2.06
N GLU A 315 14.85 10.83 -1.15
CA GLU A 315 13.88 11.90 -0.99
C GLU A 315 14.55 13.18 -0.47
N ASP A 316 15.50 13.02 0.47
CA ASP A 316 16.26 14.14 1.04
C ASP A 316 17.14 14.84 0.00
N VAL A 317 17.79 14.11 -0.93
CA VAL A 317 18.56 14.74 -2.03
C VAL A 317 17.68 15.27 -3.17
N GLY A 318 16.35 15.21 -3.00
CA GLY A 318 15.40 15.84 -3.91
C GLY A 318 14.91 14.95 -5.05
N LEU A 319 15.26 13.66 -5.08
CA LEU A 319 14.72 12.75 -6.09
C LEU A 319 13.26 12.40 -5.77
N VAL A 320 12.42 12.48 -6.79
CA VAL A 320 11.00 12.15 -6.68
C VAL A 320 10.84 10.66 -6.85
N LYS A 321 10.23 10.03 -5.84
CA LYS A 321 9.97 8.60 -5.81
C LYS A 321 8.58 8.27 -6.33
N PHE A 322 8.50 7.18 -7.08
CA PHE A 322 7.27 6.54 -7.50
C PHE A 322 7.30 5.07 -7.05
N ASP A 323 6.22 4.62 -6.42
CA ASP A 323 6.10 3.24 -5.96
C ASP A 323 5.29 2.42 -6.95
N PHE A 324 5.98 1.56 -7.71
CA PHE A 324 5.41 0.61 -8.67
C PHE A 324 5.31 -0.77 -8.01
N LEU A 325 4.20 -1.04 -7.35
CA LEU A 325 3.98 -2.29 -6.64
C LEU A 325 3.48 -3.38 -7.59
N GLY A 326 3.99 -4.61 -7.45
CA GLY A 326 3.46 -5.77 -8.14
C GLY A 326 2.31 -6.41 -7.34
N LEU A 327 1.07 -6.14 -7.70
CA LEU A 327 -0.10 -6.74 -7.06
C LEU A 327 -0.61 -7.96 -7.84
N LYS A 328 -0.46 -9.13 -7.22
CA LYS A 328 -0.86 -10.41 -7.79
C LYS A 328 -2.32 -10.48 -8.22
N ASN A 329 -3.23 -9.89 -7.44
CA ASN A 329 -4.67 -9.95 -7.71
C ASN A 329 -5.04 -9.27 -9.02
N LEU A 330 -4.30 -8.23 -9.45
CA LEU A 330 -4.52 -7.62 -10.76
C LEU A 330 -4.19 -8.58 -11.91
N THR A 331 -3.14 -9.40 -11.74
CA THR A 331 -2.81 -10.47 -12.70
C THR A 331 -3.91 -11.54 -12.72
N ILE A 332 -4.42 -11.95 -11.55
CA ILE A 332 -5.49 -12.94 -11.44
C ILE A 332 -6.76 -12.43 -12.14
N ILE A 333 -7.17 -11.19 -11.84
CA ILE A 333 -8.33 -10.55 -12.48
C ILE A 333 -8.14 -10.51 -13.99
N LYS A 334 -6.98 -10.05 -14.48
CA LYS A 334 -6.68 -10.01 -15.91
C LYS A 334 -6.83 -11.38 -16.59
N ASN A 335 -6.23 -12.41 -15.99
CA ASN A 335 -6.25 -13.76 -16.55
C ASN A 335 -7.68 -14.33 -16.56
N ALA A 336 -8.46 -14.07 -15.52
CA ALA A 336 -9.87 -14.45 -15.47
C ALA A 336 -10.66 -13.74 -16.59
N ILE A 337 -10.55 -12.41 -16.72
CA ILE A 337 -11.22 -11.62 -17.76
C ILE A 337 -10.82 -12.09 -19.17
N LYS A 338 -9.53 -12.31 -19.42
CA LYS A 338 -9.04 -12.84 -20.70
C LYS A 338 -9.67 -14.19 -21.02
N SER A 339 -9.75 -15.08 -20.04
CA SER A 339 -10.38 -16.39 -20.21
C SER A 339 -11.89 -16.29 -20.45
N ILE A 340 -12.58 -15.36 -19.79
CA ILE A 340 -14.03 -15.11 -19.96
C ILE A 340 -14.30 -14.59 -21.37
N ASN A 341 -13.56 -13.57 -21.81
CA ASN A 341 -13.75 -12.95 -23.13
C ASN A 341 -13.38 -13.90 -24.28
N ALA A 342 -12.40 -14.80 -24.09
CA ALA A 342 -12.07 -15.81 -25.09
C ALA A 342 -13.22 -16.80 -25.41
N LYS A 343 -14.20 -16.95 -24.50
CA LYS A 343 -15.37 -17.83 -24.69
C LYS A 343 -16.59 -17.09 -25.26
N LYS A 344 -16.57 -15.76 -25.35
CA LYS A 344 -17.71 -14.99 -25.83
C LYS A 344 -17.94 -15.21 -27.33
N VAL A 345 -19.20 -15.14 -27.74
CA VAL A 345 -19.59 -15.22 -29.16
C VAL A 345 -19.03 -14.01 -29.90
N ALA A 346 -18.44 -14.24 -31.08
CA ALA A 346 -17.92 -13.17 -31.93
C ALA A 346 -18.98 -12.07 -32.17
N GLY A 347 -18.64 -10.83 -31.82
CA GLY A 347 -19.52 -9.67 -31.91
C GLY A 347 -20.19 -9.24 -30.59
N SER A 348 -19.98 -9.97 -29.49
CA SER A 348 -20.41 -9.53 -28.16
C SER A 348 -19.43 -8.50 -27.58
N GLN A 349 -19.92 -7.55 -26.78
CA GLN A 349 -19.04 -6.62 -26.05
C GLN A 349 -18.19 -7.37 -25.03
N ASP A 350 -16.89 -7.07 -25.00
CA ASP A 350 -15.97 -7.62 -24.01
C ASP A 350 -16.34 -7.19 -22.59
N LEU A 351 -16.07 -8.08 -21.63
CA LEU A 351 -16.26 -7.76 -20.22
C LEU A 351 -15.11 -6.85 -19.78
N ASP A 352 -15.46 -5.66 -19.30
CA ASP A 352 -14.55 -4.77 -18.58
C ASP A 352 -14.87 -4.85 -17.08
N ILE A 353 -13.85 -5.15 -16.28
CA ILE A 353 -13.98 -5.25 -14.83
C ILE A 353 -14.24 -3.89 -14.18
N ALA A 354 -13.89 -2.78 -14.85
CA ALA A 354 -14.13 -1.43 -14.35
C ALA A 354 -15.61 -1.02 -14.43
N ASP A 355 -16.40 -1.69 -15.28
CA ASP A 355 -17.80 -1.33 -15.54
C ASP A 355 -18.80 -2.21 -14.76
N ILE A 356 -18.33 -3.07 -13.85
CA ILE A 356 -19.23 -3.94 -13.06
C ILE A 356 -20.07 -3.13 -12.06
N PRO A 357 -21.35 -3.49 -11.83
CA PRO A 357 -22.17 -2.81 -10.83
C PRO A 357 -21.69 -3.15 -9.41
N LEU A 358 -21.64 -2.16 -8.52
CA LEU A 358 -21.20 -2.34 -7.12
C LEU A 358 -22.30 -2.78 -6.14
N ASN A 359 -23.50 -3.05 -6.66
CA ASN A 359 -24.68 -3.48 -5.91
C ASN A 359 -25.20 -4.88 -6.32
N ASP A 360 -24.37 -5.70 -6.97
CA ASP A 360 -24.78 -7.02 -7.48
C ASP A 360 -25.17 -8.02 -6.36
N ALA A 361 -26.41 -8.52 -6.45
CA ALA A 361 -26.98 -9.40 -5.44
C ALA A 361 -26.29 -10.78 -5.35
N LYS A 362 -25.77 -11.32 -6.46
CA LYS A 362 -25.10 -12.63 -6.46
C LYS A 362 -23.78 -12.57 -5.69
N THR A 363 -23.05 -11.47 -5.89
CA THR A 363 -21.80 -11.17 -5.19
C THR A 363 -22.01 -11.05 -3.69
N PHE A 364 -23.01 -10.27 -3.25
CA PHE A 364 -23.29 -10.15 -1.82
C PHE A 364 -23.82 -11.43 -1.20
N LYS A 365 -24.61 -12.25 -1.90
CA LYS A 365 -25.02 -13.58 -1.41
C LYS A 365 -23.82 -14.49 -1.16
N LEU A 366 -22.80 -14.45 -2.03
CA LEU A 366 -21.56 -15.20 -1.85
C LEU A 366 -20.81 -14.73 -0.59
N LEU A 367 -20.70 -13.41 -0.38
CA LEU A 367 -20.08 -12.82 0.81
C LEU A 367 -20.86 -13.17 2.08
N GLN A 368 -22.18 -13.06 2.07
CA GLN A 368 -23.07 -13.40 3.20
C GLN A 368 -23.00 -14.89 3.59
N ALA A 369 -22.76 -15.77 2.62
CA ALA A 369 -22.50 -17.19 2.90
C ALA A 369 -21.12 -17.41 3.56
N GLY A 370 -20.26 -16.39 3.57
CA GLY A 370 -18.88 -16.47 4.01
C GLY A 370 -18.01 -17.23 3.04
N ASN A 371 -18.31 -17.29 1.73
CA ASN A 371 -17.53 -18.07 0.76
C ASN A 371 -16.31 -17.31 0.22
N THR A 372 -15.48 -16.78 1.12
CA THR A 372 -14.43 -15.79 0.80
C THR A 372 -13.04 -16.37 0.51
N THR A 373 -12.90 -17.69 0.40
CA THR A 373 -11.63 -18.31 -0.03
C THR A 373 -11.15 -17.71 -1.35
N GLY A 374 -9.89 -17.28 -1.45
CA GLY A 374 -9.37 -16.66 -2.65
C GLY A 374 -9.94 -15.28 -2.99
N ILE A 375 -10.71 -14.61 -2.11
CA ILE A 375 -11.15 -13.22 -2.29
C ILE A 375 -10.14 -12.29 -1.62
N PHE A 376 -9.67 -11.28 -2.36
CA PHE A 376 -8.65 -10.34 -1.88
C PHE A 376 -9.07 -9.67 -0.57
N GLN A 377 -8.15 -9.57 0.40
CA GLN A 377 -8.35 -9.03 1.76
C GLN A 377 -9.34 -9.78 2.66
N LEU A 378 -10.20 -10.67 2.13
CA LEU A 378 -11.31 -11.29 2.86
C LEU A 378 -11.14 -12.79 3.17
N GLU A 379 -9.94 -13.33 2.95
CA GLU A 379 -9.69 -14.78 3.00
C GLU A 379 -9.44 -15.35 4.41
N SER A 380 -8.92 -14.55 5.35
CA SER A 380 -8.51 -15.08 6.66
C SER A 380 -9.69 -15.68 7.44
N PRO A 381 -9.49 -16.73 8.27
CA PRO A 381 -10.59 -17.41 8.96
C PRO A 381 -11.45 -16.46 9.82
N GLY A 382 -10.82 -15.54 10.56
CA GLY A 382 -11.56 -14.58 11.37
C GLY A 382 -12.27 -13.52 10.53
N MET A 383 -11.66 -13.05 9.43
CA MET A 383 -12.33 -12.14 8.50
C MET A 383 -13.55 -12.80 7.86
N ARG A 384 -13.43 -14.05 7.42
CA ARG A 384 -14.51 -14.85 6.84
C ARG A 384 -15.71 -14.95 7.78
N GLN A 385 -15.45 -15.20 9.07
CA GLN A 385 -16.48 -15.26 10.09
C GLN A 385 -17.18 -13.89 10.24
N ILE A 386 -16.42 -12.80 10.27
CA ILE A 386 -16.97 -11.45 10.42
C ILE A 386 -17.79 -11.02 9.20
N VAL A 387 -17.33 -11.31 7.97
CA VAL A 387 -18.10 -11.05 6.74
C VAL A 387 -19.47 -11.73 6.82
N LYS A 388 -19.49 -12.98 7.30
CA LYS A 388 -20.71 -13.76 7.50
C LYS A 388 -21.61 -13.18 8.60
N ASP A 389 -21.04 -12.85 9.76
CA ASP A 389 -21.79 -12.32 10.91
C ASP A 389 -22.34 -10.93 10.64
N LEU A 390 -21.60 -10.09 9.91
CA LEU A 390 -22.07 -8.80 9.43
C LEU A 390 -23.19 -8.97 8.41
N GLY A 391 -23.20 -10.06 7.63
CA GLY A 391 -24.14 -10.26 6.54
C GLY A 391 -23.93 -9.20 5.44
N THR A 392 -22.69 -9.02 5.00
CA THR A 392 -22.27 -7.94 4.10
C THR A 392 -23.20 -7.75 2.90
N SER A 393 -23.77 -6.56 2.75
CA SER A 393 -24.90 -6.28 1.83
C SER A 393 -24.70 -5.08 0.91
N ASN A 394 -23.66 -4.27 1.11
CA ASN A 394 -23.30 -3.13 0.25
C ASN A 394 -21.78 -2.96 0.21
N PHE A 395 -21.32 -2.07 -0.66
CA PHE A 395 -19.90 -1.86 -0.90
C PHE A 395 -19.21 -1.17 0.29
N GLU A 396 -19.87 -0.21 0.93
CA GLU A 396 -19.37 0.56 2.08
C GLU A 396 -19.02 -0.34 3.27
N GLU A 397 -19.77 -1.43 3.47
CA GLU A 397 -19.46 -2.45 4.47
C GLU A 397 -18.16 -3.21 4.15
N ILE A 398 -17.82 -3.43 2.88
CA ILE A 398 -16.53 -4.01 2.49
C ILE A 398 -15.39 -3.05 2.86
N ILE A 399 -15.57 -1.75 2.59
CA ILE A 399 -14.63 -0.69 2.99
C ILE A 399 -14.41 -0.74 4.51
N ALA A 400 -15.49 -0.84 5.29
CA ALA A 400 -15.43 -0.88 6.75
C ALA A 400 -14.72 -2.14 7.26
N LEU A 401 -14.97 -3.31 6.66
CA LEU A 401 -14.31 -4.56 7.03
C LEU A 401 -12.80 -4.50 6.83
N VAL A 402 -12.35 -3.98 5.67
CA VAL A 402 -10.93 -3.78 5.38
C VAL A 402 -10.30 -2.81 6.40
N ALA A 403 -11.04 -1.81 6.87
CA ALA A 403 -10.55 -0.88 7.89
C ALA A 403 -10.50 -1.51 9.30
N LEU A 404 -11.56 -2.18 9.74
CA LEU A 404 -11.78 -2.62 11.13
C LEU A 404 -11.00 -3.88 11.55
N TYR A 405 -10.69 -4.79 10.62
CA TYR A 405 -10.08 -6.08 10.96
C TYR A 405 -8.57 -5.98 11.22
N ARG A 406 -8.21 -5.28 12.31
CA ARG A 406 -6.83 -5.08 12.78
C ARG A 406 -6.77 -5.10 14.31
N PRO A 407 -5.61 -5.42 14.90
CA PRO A 407 -5.41 -5.32 16.35
C PRO A 407 -5.75 -3.91 16.86
N GLY A 408 -6.66 -3.81 17.84
CA GLY A 408 -7.25 -2.55 18.31
C GLY A 408 -8.71 -2.39 17.88
N PRO A 409 -9.01 -1.92 16.66
CA PRO A 409 -10.38 -1.67 16.21
C PRO A 409 -11.24 -2.95 16.09
N MET A 410 -10.64 -4.15 16.06
CA MET A 410 -11.37 -5.42 16.09
C MET A 410 -12.35 -5.55 17.26
N GLU A 411 -12.08 -4.91 18.40
CA GLU A 411 -12.98 -4.90 19.56
C GLU A 411 -14.33 -4.23 19.26
N ASN A 412 -14.38 -3.33 18.28
CA ASN A 412 -15.59 -2.63 17.88
C ASN A 412 -16.47 -3.43 16.90
N ILE A 413 -15.94 -4.49 16.29
CA ILE A 413 -16.64 -5.28 15.26
C ILE A 413 -17.96 -5.88 15.80
N PRO A 414 -18.01 -6.49 17.01
CA PRO A 414 -19.28 -6.98 17.55
C PRO A 414 -20.34 -5.87 17.70
N THR A 415 -19.94 -4.68 18.17
CA THR A 415 -20.86 -3.53 18.28
C THR A 415 -21.31 -3.06 16.90
N PHE A 416 -20.41 -3.03 15.90
CA PHE A 416 -20.73 -2.69 14.52
C PHE A 416 -21.80 -3.64 13.95
N VAL A 417 -21.60 -4.94 14.13
CA VAL A 417 -22.54 -6.00 13.70
C VAL A 417 -23.88 -5.89 14.43
N ASP A 418 -23.88 -5.69 15.75
CA ASP A 418 -25.12 -5.57 16.53
C ASP A 418 -25.93 -4.33 16.18
N ARG A 419 -25.27 -3.21 15.88
CA ARG A 419 -25.95 -1.99 15.43
C ARG A 419 -26.55 -2.16 14.04
N LYS A 420 -25.83 -2.79 13.11
CA LYS A 420 -26.35 -3.13 11.77
C LYS A 420 -27.63 -3.95 11.86
N HIS A 421 -27.64 -5.00 12.68
CA HIS A 421 -28.79 -5.90 12.84
C HIS A 421 -29.91 -5.33 13.73
N GLY A 422 -29.79 -4.09 14.22
CA GLY A 422 -30.75 -3.48 15.13
C GLY A 422 -30.82 -4.12 16.53
N ARG A 423 -29.86 -4.98 16.88
CA ARG A 423 -29.74 -5.61 18.20
C ARG A 423 -29.25 -4.61 19.26
N LYS A 424 -28.55 -3.57 18.83
CA LYS A 424 -28.11 -2.44 19.66
C LYS A 424 -28.49 -1.13 18.97
N ARG A 425 -29.00 -0.15 19.72
CA ARG A 425 -29.36 1.16 19.19
C ARG A 425 -28.10 1.92 18.74
N THR A 426 -28.14 2.51 17.55
CA THR A 426 -27.15 3.48 17.11
C THR A 426 -27.36 4.80 17.85
N THR A 427 -26.31 5.28 18.51
CA THR A 427 -26.33 6.50 19.33
C THR A 427 -25.28 7.46 18.82
N TYR A 428 -25.67 8.71 18.61
CA TYR A 428 -24.79 9.81 18.23
C TYR A 428 -24.71 10.81 19.39
N LEU A 429 -23.51 11.29 19.71
CA LEU A 429 -23.33 12.31 20.76
C LEU A 429 -23.97 13.65 20.39
N HIS A 430 -24.07 13.93 19.09
CA HIS A 430 -24.68 15.15 18.57
C HIS A 430 -25.39 14.86 17.24
N PRO A 431 -26.55 15.49 16.93
CA PRO A 431 -27.29 15.23 15.68
C PRO A 431 -26.46 15.44 14.41
N LEU A 432 -25.55 16.42 14.39
CA LEU A 432 -24.68 16.66 13.23
C LEU A 432 -23.75 15.48 12.88
N LEU A 433 -23.46 14.61 13.86
CA LEU A 433 -22.62 13.44 13.67
C LEU A 433 -23.32 12.31 12.90
N GLU A 434 -24.65 12.32 12.83
CA GLU A 434 -25.41 11.29 12.13
C GLU A 434 -25.01 11.21 10.66
N THR A 435 -24.93 12.35 9.98
CA THR A 435 -24.56 12.40 8.55
C THR A 435 -23.17 11.83 8.24
N VAL A 436 -22.23 11.90 9.20
CA VAL A 436 -20.85 11.45 9.06
C VAL A 436 -20.70 9.98 9.45
N LEU A 437 -21.38 9.55 10.51
CA LEU A 437 -21.19 8.23 11.13
C LEU A 437 -22.28 7.23 10.76
N GLN A 438 -23.34 7.62 10.04
CA GLN A 438 -24.42 6.71 9.64
C GLN A 438 -23.93 5.49 8.86
N GLU A 439 -22.97 5.70 7.94
CA GLU A 439 -22.40 4.65 7.10
C GLU A 439 -21.63 3.58 7.90
N THR A 440 -21.18 3.93 9.11
CA THR A 440 -20.45 3.05 10.02
C THR A 440 -21.24 2.79 11.31
N TYR A 441 -22.56 2.93 11.24
CA TYR A 441 -23.48 2.67 12.34
C TYR A 441 -23.08 3.40 13.64
N GLY A 442 -22.69 4.66 13.54
CA GLY A 442 -22.33 5.49 14.69
C GLY A 442 -20.97 5.16 15.32
N ILE A 443 -20.11 4.41 14.65
CA ILE A 443 -18.74 4.11 15.12
C ILE A 443 -17.76 4.87 14.22
N PRO A 444 -16.89 5.74 14.76
CA PRO A 444 -15.80 6.32 13.98
C PRO A 444 -14.81 5.22 13.55
N VAL A 445 -14.66 5.03 12.24
CA VAL A 445 -13.74 4.04 11.65
C VAL A 445 -12.66 4.74 10.85
N TYR A 446 -13.01 5.83 10.17
CA TYR A 446 -12.14 6.46 9.19
C TYR A 446 -11.49 7.75 9.71
N GLN A 447 -10.29 8.04 9.21
CA GLN A 447 -9.60 9.31 9.42
C GLN A 447 -10.41 10.48 8.84
N GLU A 448 -10.99 10.27 7.67
CA GLU A 448 -11.85 11.23 6.98
C GLU A 448 -13.12 11.55 7.79
N GLN A 449 -13.66 10.58 8.55
CA GLN A 449 -14.77 10.85 9.48
C GLN A 449 -14.33 11.78 10.62
N VAL A 450 -13.17 11.55 11.23
CA VAL A 450 -12.62 12.46 12.26
C VAL A 450 -12.45 13.89 11.70
N MET A 451 -11.99 14.01 10.46
CA MET A 451 -11.85 15.31 9.79
C MET A 451 -13.22 16.00 9.58
N GLN A 452 -14.20 15.25 9.09
CA GLN A 452 -15.57 15.75 8.89
C GLN A 452 -16.26 16.10 10.21
N MET A 453 -16.02 15.35 11.29
CA MET A 453 -16.51 15.66 12.63
C MET A 453 -15.98 17.02 13.09
N ALA A 454 -14.68 17.27 12.95
CA ALA A 454 -14.06 18.56 13.29
C ALA A 454 -14.62 19.72 12.46
N GLN A 455 -14.77 19.52 11.14
CA GLN A 455 -15.35 20.52 10.24
C GLN A 455 -16.79 20.87 10.64
N ARG A 456 -17.64 19.85 10.81
CA ARG A 456 -19.08 20.04 11.02
C ARG A 456 -19.39 20.58 12.41
N LEU A 457 -18.69 20.11 13.43
CA LEU A 457 -18.94 20.50 14.82
C LEU A 457 -18.23 21.79 15.20
N ALA A 458 -16.97 21.97 14.81
CA ALA A 458 -16.14 23.07 15.29
C ALA A 458 -15.72 24.07 14.19
N GLY A 459 -16.22 23.94 12.96
CA GLY A 459 -15.97 24.89 11.88
C GLY A 459 -14.56 24.83 11.29
N TYR A 460 -13.82 23.73 11.51
CA TYR A 460 -12.49 23.55 10.92
C TYR A 460 -12.56 23.58 9.38
N THR A 461 -11.53 24.15 8.75
CA THR A 461 -11.21 23.82 7.35
C THR A 461 -10.82 22.34 7.25
N LEU A 462 -11.02 21.71 6.10
CA LEU A 462 -10.58 20.30 5.93
C LEU A 462 -9.06 20.16 6.03
N GLY A 463 -8.29 21.20 5.63
CA GLY A 463 -6.85 21.27 5.83
C GLY A 463 -6.46 21.30 7.32
N GLY A 464 -7.09 22.18 8.11
CA GLY A 464 -6.91 22.24 9.56
C GLY A 464 -7.35 20.96 10.26
N ALA A 465 -8.38 20.29 9.75
CA ALA A 465 -8.83 19.00 10.28
C ALA A 465 -7.83 17.86 10.03
N ASP A 466 -7.08 17.85 8.91
CA ASP A 466 -5.96 16.90 8.75
C ASP A 466 -4.82 17.20 9.73
N LEU A 467 -4.55 18.48 10.04
CA LEU A 467 -3.57 18.86 11.07
C LEU A 467 -3.98 18.33 12.45
N LEU A 468 -5.26 18.46 12.81
CA LEU A 468 -5.83 17.88 14.04
C LEU A 468 -5.61 16.36 14.10
N ARG A 469 -5.97 15.65 13.03
CA ARG A 469 -5.79 14.19 12.93
C ARG A 469 -4.32 13.79 13.10
N ARG A 470 -3.38 14.54 12.54
CA ARG A 470 -1.93 14.30 12.69
C ARG A 470 -1.48 14.51 14.14
N ALA A 471 -1.95 15.55 14.81
CA ALA A 471 -1.66 15.81 16.22
C ALA A 471 -2.14 14.64 17.09
N MET A 472 -3.37 14.18 16.86
CA MET A 472 -3.94 12.99 17.54
C MET A 472 -3.11 11.73 17.30
N GLY A 473 -2.65 11.49 16.07
CA GLY A 473 -1.81 10.34 15.75
C GLY A 473 -0.43 10.36 16.42
N LYS A 474 0.17 11.56 16.60
CA LYS A 474 1.48 11.73 17.26
C LYS A 474 1.40 11.71 18.79
N LYS A 475 0.20 11.89 19.37
CA LYS A 475 -0.05 11.89 20.82
C LYS A 475 0.87 12.83 21.61
N LYS A 476 1.15 14.01 21.06
CA LYS A 476 1.92 15.05 21.76
C LYS A 476 0.99 15.83 22.68
N PRO A 477 1.17 15.78 24.01
CA PRO A 477 0.23 16.40 24.95
C PRO A 477 0.01 17.89 24.68
N GLU A 478 1.09 18.65 24.45
CA GLU A 478 1.02 20.10 24.22
C GLU A 478 0.24 20.48 22.95
N GLU A 479 0.45 19.75 21.84
CA GLU A 479 -0.29 20.00 20.59
C GLU A 479 -1.78 19.64 20.74
N MET A 480 -2.08 18.60 21.51
CA MET A 480 -3.46 18.14 21.77
C MET A 480 -4.26 19.14 22.61
N ASP A 481 -3.65 19.76 23.63
CA ASP A 481 -4.32 20.75 24.46
C ASP A 481 -4.71 22.01 23.65
N VAL A 482 -3.82 22.44 22.73
CA VAL A 482 -4.11 23.55 21.81
C VAL A 482 -5.29 23.21 20.92
N GLN A 483 -5.26 22.03 20.29
CA GLN A 483 -6.33 21.59 19.40
C GLN A 483 -7.67 21.41 20.12
N ARG A 484 -7.65 20.89 21.35
CA ARG A 484 -8.83 20.75 22.20
C ARG A 484 -9.48 22.10 22.49
N LYS A 485 -8.69 23.13 22.76
CA LYS A 485 -9.19 24.50 22.97
C LYS A 485 -9.85 25.05 21.70
N ILE A 486 -9.18 24.93 20.55
CA ILE A 486 -9.72 25.37 19.25
C ILE A 486 -11.04 24.66 18.94
N PHE A 487 -11.11 23.35 19.17
CA PHE A 487 -12.33 22.57 18.96
C PHE A 487 -13.48 23.04 19.85
N LYS A 488 -13.23 23.29 21.14
CA LYS A 488 -14.26 23.79 22.07
C LYS A 488 -14.77 25.17 21.68
N GLU A 489 -13.87 26.11 21.39
CA GLU A 489 -14.24 27.47 20.99
C GLU A 489 -15.02 27.46 19.67
N GLY A 490 -14.57 26.68 18.68
CA GLY A 490 -15.27 26.50 17.42
C GLY A 490 -16.64 25.83 17.57
N ALA A 491 -16.75 24.81 18.43
CA ALA A 491 -18.00 24.09 18.66
C ALA A 491 -19.06 24.96 19.32
N LEU A 492 -18.65 25.81 20.26
CA LEU A 492 -19.53 26.81 20.85
C LEU A 492 -19.93 27.88 19.83
N LEU A 493 -18.97 28.42 19.07
CA LEU A 493 -19.18 29.51 18.13
C LEU A 493 -20.12 29.13 16.97
N HIS A 494 -19.90 27.96 16.36
CA HIS A 494 -20.60 27.57 15.14
C HIS A 494 -21.91 26.84 15.39
N ASN A 495 -21.99 26.04 16.47
CA ASN A 495 -23.11 25.13 16.70
C ASN A 495 -23.72 25.23 18.10
N GLY A 496 -23.23 26.15 18.96
CA GLY A 496 -23.75 26.32 20.32
C GLY A 496 -23.55 25.10 21.22
N ILE A 497 -22.56 24.25 20.92
CA ILE A 497 -22.30 23.02 21.67
C ILE A 497 -21.63 23.38 23.00
N GLU A 498 -22.23 22.95 24.11
CA GLU A 498 -21.68 23.19 25.45
C GLU A 498 -20.32 22.51 25.64
N ALA A 499 -19.45 23.15 26.43
CA ALA A 499 -18.07 22.71 26.62
C ALA A 499 -17.94 21.25 27.10
N GLY A 500 -18.86 20.78 27.95
CA GLY A 500 -18.85 19.40 28.44
C GLY A 500 -19.08 18.38 27.32
N LEU A 501 -20.06 18.61 26.46
CA LEU A 501 -20.33 17.75 25.30
C LEU A 501 -19.21 17.84 24.26
N ALA A 502 -18.65 19.04 24.04
CA ALA A 502 -17.51 19.22 23.15
C ALA A 502 -16.27 18.44 23.63
N ASP A 503 -15.99 18.42 24.94
CA ASP A 503 -14.91 17.62 25.51
C ASP A 503 -15.16 16.12 25.36
N GLU A 504 -16.39 15.64 25.62
CA GLU A 504 -16.73 14.22 25.43
C GLU A 504 -16.56 13.78 23.97
N ILE A 505 -16.98 14.61 23.01
CA ILE A 505 -16.79 14.32 21.58
C ILE A 505 -15.30 14.32 21.21
N PHE A 506 -14.52 15.28 21.74
CA PHE A 506 -13.09 15.35 21.46
C PHE A 506 -12.35 14.12 22.03
N ASP A 507 -12.70 13.68 23.23
CA ASP A 507 -12.15 12.46 23.86
C ASP A 507 -12.46 11.23 23.01
N GLN A 508 -13.69 11.14 22.49
CA GLN A 508 -14.08 10.09 21.55
C GLN A 508 -13.20 10.15 20.29
N MET A 509 -13.05 11.32 19.67
CA MET A 509 -12.20 11.51 18.48
C MET A 509 -10.74 11.11 18.75
N GLU A 510 -10.16 11.51 19.88
CA GLU A 510 -8.79 11.19 20.28
C GLU A 510 -8.60 9.67 20.47
N ALA A 511 -9.52 9.01 21.16
CA ALA A 511 -9.50 7.57 21.36
C ALA A 511 -9.52 6.80 20.03
N PHE A 512 -10.35 7.25 19.08
CA PHE A 512 -10.47 6.61 17.76
C PHE A 512 -9.35 6.99 16.80
N ALA A 513 -8.80 8.20 16.87
CA ALA A 513 -7.75 8.66 15.94
C ALA A 513 -6.48 7.80 16.01
N GLY A 514 -6.22 7.15 17.15
CA GLY A 514 -5.14 6.16 17.27
C GLY A 514 -5.32 4.90 16.41
N TYR A 515 -6.56 4.59 16.02
CA TYR A 515 -6.93 3.41 15.22
C TYR A 515 -7.65 3.77 13.90
N GLY A 516 -7.91 5.06 13.66
CA GLY A 516 -8.63 5.54 12.49
C GLY A 516 -7.90 5.17 11.21
N PHE A 517 -8.64 4.62 10.26
CA PHE A 517 -8.10 4.12 9.01
C PHE A 517 -8.28 5.10 7.85
N ASN A 518 -7.36 5.13 6.88
CA ASN A 518 -7.53 5.95 5.68
C ASN A 518 -8.61 5.34 4.79
N LYS A 519 -9.75 6.02 4.64
CA LYS A 519 -10.90 5.54 3.87
C LYS A 519 -10.56 5.42 2.40
N SER A 520 -9.80 6.36 1.85
CA SER A 520 -9.41 6.38 0.44
C SER A 520 -8.67 5.10 0.04
N HIS A 521 -7.72 4.66 0.87
CA HIS A 521 -7.00 3.41 0.68
C HIS A 521 -7.90 2.18 0.89
N ALA A 522 -8.73 2.17 1.94
CA ALA A 522 -9.67 1.08 2.17
C ALA A 522 -10.64 0.90 1.01
N ALA A 523 -11.16 2.01 0.46
CA ALA A 523 -12.15 2.01 -0.60
C ALA A 523 -11.55 1.47 -1.91
N ALA A 524 -10.35 1.91 -2.28
CA ALA A 524 -9.67 1.39 -3.46
C ALA A 524 -9.36 -0.11 -3.33
N TYR A 525 -8.91 -0.58 -2.17
CA TYR A 525 -8.64 -2.01 -1.95
C TYR A 525 -9.92 -2.84 -1.84
N ALA A 526 -10.99 -2.28 -1.29
CA ALA A 526 -12.31 -2.88 -1.27
C ALA A 526 -12.87 -3.07 -2.69
N LEU A 527 -12.52 -2.21 -3.66
CA LEU A 527 -12.91 -2.39 -5.06
C LEU A 527 -12.28 -3.67 -5.64
N ILE A 528 -11.00 -3.94 -5.38
CA ILE A 528 -10.37 -5.21 -5.80
C ILE A 528 -11.01 -6.41 -5.09
N ALA A 529 -11.31 -6.28 -3.80
CA ALA A 529 -12.02 -7.32 -3.04
C ALA A 529 -13.41 -7.60 -3.64
N TYR A 530 -14.14 -6.55 -4.03
CA TYR A 530 -15.43 -6.68 -4.69
C TYR A 530 -15.32 -7.31 -6.08
N GLN A 531 -14.37 -6.87 -6.91
CA GLN A 531 -14.12 -7.42 -8.24
C GLN A 531 -13.78 -8.92 -8.19
N THR A 532 -12.92 -9.33 -7.25
CA THR A 532 -12.60 -10.75 -7.04
C THR A 532 -13.80 -11.56 -6.54
N ALA A 533 -14.62 -11.00 -5.65
CA ALA A 533 -15.87 -11.62 -5.22
C ALA A 533 -16.88 -11.77 -6.36
N TRP A 534 -17.01 -10.74 -7.20
CA TRP A 534 -17.90 -10.72 -8.36
C TRP A 534 -17.49 -11.76 -9.40
N LEU A 535 -16.19 -11.83 -9.72
CA LEU A 535 -15.66 -12.86 -10.62
C LEU A 535 -15.93 -14.27 -10.08
N LYS A 536 -15.69 -14.51 -8.79
CA LYS A 536 -15.99 -15.79 -8.16
C LYS A 536 -17.49 -16.13 -8.19
N ALA A 537 -18.36 -15.13 -8.03
CA ALA A 537 -19.79 -15.34 -8.03
C ALA A 537 -20.33 -15.64 -9.44
N HIS A 538 -19.84 -14.95 -10.47
CA HIS A 538 -20.39 -15.03 -11.84
C HIS A 538 -19.64 -15.98 -12.76
N TYR A 539 -18.32 -16.08 -12.63
CA TYR A 539 -17.42 -16.87 -13.47
C TYR A 539 -16.47 -17.72 -12.59
N PRO A 540 -17.03 -18.63 -11.77
CA PRO A 540 -16.26 -19.38 -10.78
C PRO A 540 -15.15 -20.22 -11.42
N ASP A 541 -15.39 -20.85 -12.56
CA ASP A 541 -14.42 -21.73 -13.22
C ASP A 541 -13.19 -20.95 -13.70
N GLU A 542 -13.42 -19.84 -14.42
CA GLU A 542 -12.36 -18.96 -14.91
C GLU A 542 -11.59 -18.29 -13.76
N TYR A 543 -12.31 -17.83 -12.74
CA TYR A 543 -11.69 -17.18 -11.59
C TYR A 543 -10.82 -18.15 -10.79
N MET A 544 -11.34 -19.35 -10.48
CA MET A 544 -10.59 -20.34 -9.71
C MET A 544 -9.38 -20.86 -10.49
N ALA A 545 -9.49 -21.04 -11.81
CA ALA A 545 -8.36 -21.38 -12.66
C ALA A 545 -7.27 -20.29 -12.65
N ALA A 546 -7.66 -19.00 -12.78
CA ALA A 546 -6.72 -17.89 -12.72
C ALA A 546 -6.06 -17.77 -11.33
N LEU A 547 -6.82 -17.99 -10.25
CA LEU A 547 -6.34 -17.97 -8.87
C LEU A 547 -5.30 -19.08 -8.62
N MET A 548 -5.61 -20.32 -9.03
CA MET A 548 -4.68 -21.44 -8.93
C MET A 548 -3.41 -21.21 -9.75
N SER A 549 -3.53 -20.64 -10.96
CA SER A 549 -2.38 -20.27 -11.79
C SER A 549 -1.47 -19.26 -11.10
N GLY A 550 -2.06 -18.27 -10.42
CA GLY A 550 -1.30 -17.28 -9.65
C GLY A 550 -0.53 -17.91 -8.49
N ASP A 551 -1.07 -18.94 -7.82
CA ASP A 551 -0.49 -19.62 -6.65
C ASP A 551 0.19 -20.96 -6.96
N MET A 552 0.59 -21.20 -8.21
CA MET A 552 1.19 -22.48 -8.61
C MET A 552 2.41 -22.90 -7.78
N GLY A 553 3.19 -21.94 -7.27
CA GLY A 553 4.35 -22.21 -6.42
C GLY A 553 4.03 -22.51 -4.95
N ASN A 554 2.77 -22.40 -4.52
CA ASN A 554 2.35 -22.56 -3.13
C ASN A 554 1.35 -23.72 -2.96
N THR A 555 1.89 -24.90 -2.67
CA THR A 555 1.11 -26.14 -2.51
C THR A 555 -0.01 -26.02 -1.47
N ASP A 556 0.23 -25.35 -0.34
CA ASP A 556 -0.76 -25.20 0.73
C ASP A 556 -1.97 -24.36 0.27
N GLN A 557 -1.73 -23.32 -0.52
CA GLN A 557 -2.81 -22.50 -1.10
C GLN A 557 -3.57 -23.27 -2.18
N LEU A 558 -2.88 -24.01 -3.05
CA LEU A 558 -3.53 -24.84 -4.07
C LEU A 558 -4.48 -25.86 -3.45
N VAL A 559 -4.08 -26.52 -2.35
CA VAL A 559 -4.94 -27.48 -1.65
C VAL A 559 -6.22 -26.80 -1.14
N LYS A 560 -6.13 -25.59 -0.58
CA LYS A 560 -7.31 -24.83 -0.15
C LYS A 560 -8.23 -24.49 -1.32
N PHE A 561 -7.67 -24.05 -2.45
CA PHE A 561 -8.46 -23.71 -3.63
C PHE A 561 -9.14 -24.93 -4.24
N MET A 562 -8.47 -26.08 -4.30
CA MET A 562 -9.09 -27.33 -4.78
C MET A 562 -10.25 -27.80 -3.89
N LEU A 563 -10.12 -27.66 -2.58
CA LEU A 563 -11.21 -27.95 -1.64
C LEU A 563 -12.39 -26.98 -1.83
N ASP A 564 -12.11 -25.71 -2.08
CA ASP A 564 -13.14 -24.70 -2.36
C ASP A 564 -13.86 -24.97 -3.69
N CYS A 565 -13.12 -25.33 -4.74
CA CYS A 565 -13.68 -25.79 -6.02
C CYS A 565 -14.64 -26.97 -5.81
N LYS A 566 -14.26 -27.96 -5.00
CA LYS A 566 -15.11 -29.10 -4.67
C LYS A 566 -16.40 -28.67 -3.95
N ASN A 567 -16.33 -27.68 -3.05
CA ASN A 567 -17.51 -27.14 -2.36
C ASN A 567 -18.42 -26.31 -3.29
N MET A 568 -17.90 -25.85 -4.42
CA MET A 568 -18.62 -25.12 -5.47
C MET A 568 -19.08 -26.04 -6.62
N ASP A 569 -18.94 -27.37 -6.45
CA ASP A 569 -19.22 -28.39 -7.49
C ASP A 569 -18.38 -28.23 -8.78
N ILE A 570 -17.22 -27.59 -8.69
CA ILE A 570 -16.26 -27.45 -9.79
C ILE A 570 -15.34 -28.67 -9.82
N LYS A 571 -15.36 -29.41 -10.94
CA LYS A 571 -14.52 -30.59 -11.12
C LYS A 571 -13.09 -30.20 -11.52
N VAL A 572 -12.17 -30.30 -10.57
CA VAL A 572 -10.73 -30.17 -10.84
C VAL A 572 -10.20 -31.50 -11.40
N GLN A 573 -9.63 -31.48 -12.61
CA GLN A 573 -9.05 -32.66 -13.25
C GLN A 573 -7.58 -32.86 -12.82
N ALA A 574 -7.07 -34.08 -12.96
CA ALA A 574 -5.66 -34.36 -12.77
C ALA A 574 -4.81 -33.88 -13.98
N PRO A 575 -3.48 -33.79 -13.80
CA PRO A 575 -2.54 -33.52 -14.89
C PRO A 575 -2.56 -34.54 -16.01
N ASP A 576 -2.56 -34.04 -17.25
CA ASP A 576 -2.48 -34.83 -18.47
C ASP A 576 -1.38 -34.25 -19.39
N VAL A 577 -0.37 -35.05 -19.69
CA VAL A 577 0.76 -34.67 -20.55
C VAL A 577 0.34 -34.24 -21.95
N ASN A 578 -0.80 -34.72 -22.45
CA ASN A 578 -1.29 -34.45 -23.80
C ASN A 578 -2.24 -33.24 -23.89
N ALA A 579 -2.83 -32.81 -22.76
CA ALA A 579 -3.88 -31.80 -22.74
C ALA A 579 -3.57 -30.59 -21.85
N SER A 580 -2.74 -30.76 -20.82
CA SER A 580 -2.40 -29.67 -19.88
C SER A 580 -1.46 -28.66 -20.51
N VAL A 581 -1.71 -27.38 -20.22
CA VAL A 581 -0.78 -26.27 -20.45
C VAL A 581 -0.08 -25.90 -19.14
N TYR A 582 0.78 -24.87 -19.16
CA TYR A 582 1.47 -24.40 -17.96
C TYR A 582 0.48 -23.87 -16.91
N ASP A 583 -0.36 -22.90 -17.29
CA ASP A 583 -1.38 -22.32 -16.41
C ASP A 583 -2.60 -23.24 -16.26
N CYS A 584 -3.36 -23.06 -15.17
CA CYS A 584 -4.66 -23.72 -15.02
C CYS A 584 -5.69 -23.04 -15.94
N ILE A 585 -6.49 -23.84 -16.65
CA ILE A 585 -7.54 -23.36 -17.55
C ILE A 585 -8.92 -23.89 -17.14
N PRO A 586 -10.01 -23.16 -17.43
CA PRO A 586 -11.37 -23.63 -17.13
C PRO A 586 -11.77 -24.82 -18.03
N ASN A 587 -12.61 -25.73 -17.51
CA ASN A 587 -13.20 -26.87 -18.23
C ASN A 587 -12.25 -27.93 -18.81
N GLY A 588 -10.97 -28.01 -18.40
CA GLY A 588 -10.18 -29.22 -18.70
C GLY A 588 -8.67 -29.06 -18.53
N ALA A 589 -8.08 -30.01 -17.80
CA ALA A 589 -6.66 -30.26 -17.56
C ALA A 589 -5.91 -29.29 -16.62
N VAL A 590 -5.41 -29.82 -15.50
CA VAL A 590 -4.54 -29.14 -14.53
C VAL A 590 -3.13 -29.68 -14.66
N TYR A 591 -2.14 -28.87 -15.05
CA TYR A 591 -0.69 -29.05 -14.80
C TYR A 591 0.19 -29.80 -15.81
N ARG A 592 1.33 -29.17 -16.11
CA ARG A 592 2.60 -29.83 -16.46
C ARG A 592 3.72 -29.08 -15.71
N VAL A 593 4.49 -29.74 -14.84
CA VAL A 593 5.84 -29.22 -14.53
C VAL A 593 6.67 -29.53 -15.75
N ILE A 594 6.85 -28.55 -16.62
CA ILE A 594 8.13 -28.46 -17.30
C ILE A 594 8.77 -27.20 -16.74
N ASP A 595 9.78 -27.42 -15.91
CA ASP A 595 10.79 -26.41 -15.65
C ASP A 595 11.30 -25.91 -17.01
N PRO A 596 11.19 -24.62 -17.34
CA PRO A 596 11.66 -24.07 -18.62
C PRO A 596 13.14 -24.35 -18.91
N SER A 597 13.94 -24.72 -17.90
CA SER A 597 15.32 -25.15 -18.06
C SER A 597 15.48 -26.55 -18.69
N PHE A 598 14.44 -27.38 -18.70
CA PHE A 598 14.48 -28.72 -19.31
C PHE A 598 14.34 -28.72 -20.84
N GLY A 599 14.04 -27.57 -21.48
CA GLY A 599 13.89 -27.44 -22.93
C GLY A 599 15.05 -26.77 -23.66
N LYS A 600 16.15 -26.43 -22.96
CA LYS A 600 17.34 -25.79 -23.53
C LYS A 600 18.61 -26.65 -23.39
N LYS A 601 18.49 -27.96 -23.60
CA LYS A 601 19.66 -28.78 -23.93
C LYS A 601 19.58 -29.10 -25.41
N THR A 602 20.47 -28.48 -26.17
CA THR A 602 20.74 -28.84 -27.56
C THR A 602 21.30 -30.26 -27.62
N GLU A 603 21.03 -31.01 -28.70
CA GLU A 603 21.55 -32.38 -28.93
C GLU A 603 23.09 -32.49 -28.81
N GLU A 604 23.81 -31.37 -28.86
CA GLU A 604 25.26 -31.31 -28.61
C GLU A 604 25.66 -31.55 -27.14
N ASP A 605 24.80 -31.26 -26.16
CA ASP A 605 25.12 -31.40 -24.72
C ASP A 605 24.94 -32.85 -24.20
N GLU A 606 24.18 -33.70 -24.92
CA GLU A 606 23.97 -35.11 -24.52
C GLU A 606 25.12 -36.03 -24.95
N LEU A 607 25.88 -35.65 -25.98
CA LEU A 607 27.04 -36.44 -26.45
C LEU A 607 28.29 -36.29 -25.56
N GLN A 608 28.34 -35.25 -24.71
CA GLN A 608 29.50 -35.02 -23.83
C GLN A 608 29.37 -35.70 -22.46
N LEU A 609 28.16 -36.15 -22.08
CA LEU A 609 27.90 -36.82 -20.80
C LEU A 609 27.97 -38.35 -20.85
N ILE A 610 28.24 -38.95 -22.03
CA ILE A 610 28.38 -40.40 -22.20
C ILE A 610 29.86 -40.86 -22.16
N TYR A 611 30.83 -39.93 -22.06
CA TYR A 611 32.26 -40.27 -21.98
C TYR A 611 32.96 -39.96 -20.65
N GLU A 612 32.23 -39.56 -19.60
CA GLU A 612 32.76 -39.52 -18.24
C GLU A 612 31.78 -40.17 -17.27
N TYR A 613 31.76 -41.51 -17.27
CA TYR A 613 31.46 -42.36 -16.11
C TYR A 613 32.09 -43.74 -16.29
#